data_AF-A0A7W1NXG7-F1
#
_entry.id   AF-A0A7W1NXG7-F1
#
_cell.length_a   1.000
_cell.length_b   1.000
_cell.length_c   1.000
_cell.angle_alpha   90.00
_cell.angle_beta   90.00
_cell.angle_gamma   90.00
#
_symmetry.space_group_name_H-M   'P 1'
#
loop_
_entity.id
_entity.type
_entity.pdbx_description
1 polymer ?
#
loop_
_entity_poly.entity_id
_entity_poly.type
_entity_poly.pdbx_seq_one_letter_code
_entity_poly.pdbx_strand_id
1 'polypeptide(L)'
;MKRQIILIAAPFILLVTLAAVFASTHVETPNDPRTNPDANACYTGGSLAGKCKLDDQLWIAGWYEIRLEYGLITRGQFPDPYKWLLSDPPEDATADGTRIFPTGQPPVPTSPPITPSPTPTAGPTVTPNGI
;
A
#
# COMPACT_ATOMS: atom_id res chain seq x y z
N MET A 1 -32.73 -25.34 32.64
CA MET A 1 -32.73 -24.30 31.59
C MET A 1 -31.43 -23.48 31.55
N LYS A 2 -30.91 -22.93 32.66
CA LYS A 2 -29.62 -22.18 32.69
C LYS A 2 -28.41 -22.92 32.10
N ARG A 3 -28.26 -24.23 32.35
CA ARG A 3 -27.16 -25.03 31.78
C ARG A 3 -27.22 -25.21 30.26
N GLN A 4 -28.43 -25.23 29.69
CA GLN A 4 -28.64 -25.36 28.24
C GLN A 4 -28.30 -24.05 27.51
N ILE A 5 -28.60 -22.90 28.12
CA ILE A 5 -28.27 -21.57 27.58
C ILE A 5 -26.75 -21.39 27.46
N ILE A 6 -25.98 -21.85 28.46
CA ILE A 6 -24.51 -21.74 28.45
C ILE A 6 -23.88 -22.58 27.33
N LEU A 7 -24.40 -23.80 27.10
CA LEU A 7 -23.86 -24.71 26.07
C LEU A 7 -24.10 -24.21 24.64
N ILE A 8 -25.15 -23.41 24.40
CA ILE A 8 -25.44 -22.83 23.09
C ILE A 8 -24.75 -21.47 22.92
N ALA A 9 -24.70 -20.65 23.98
CA ALA A 9 -24.11 -19.32 23.91
C ALA A 9 -22.57 -19.36 23.77
N ALA A 10 -21.88 -20.29 24.44
CA ALA A 10 -20.42 -20.38 24.42
C ALA A 10 -19.83 -20.60 23.00
N PRO A 11 -20.28 -21.58 22.19
CA PRO A 11 -19.76 -21.76 20.83
C PRO A 11 -20.18 -20.61 19.90
N PHE A 12 -21.34 -20.00 20.12
CA PHE A 12 -21.79 -18.86 19.32
C PHE A 12 -20.92 -17.62 19.59
N ILE A 13 -20.59 -17.34 20.85
CA ILE A 13 -19.68 -16.26 21.23
C ILE A 13 -18.28 -16.52 20.66
N LEU A 14 -17.78 -17.77 20.75
CA LEU A 14 -16.49 -18.15 20.16
C LEU A 14 -16.46 -17.96 18.64
N LEU A 15 -17.55 -18.31 17.94
CA LEU A 15 -17.67 -18.14 16.49
C LEU A 15 -17.67 -16.65 16.11
N VAL A 16 -18.40 -15.82 16.86
CA VAL A 16 -18.47 -14.37 16.62
C VAL A 16 -17.13 -13.69 16.87
N THR A 17 -16.40 -14.07 17.93
CA THR A 17 -15.06 -13.53 18.19
C THR A 17 -14.06 -13.98 17.13
N LEU A 18 -14.16 -15.23 16.64
CA LEU A 18 -13.29 -15.74 15.58
C LEU A 18 -13.54 -15.00 14.25
N ALA A 19 -14.81 -14.73 13.90
CA ALA A 19 -15.16 -13.98 12.70
C ALA A 19 -14.62 -12.53 12.73
N ALA A 20 -14.58 -11.89 13.91
CA ALA A 20 -14.05 -10.54 14.05
C ALA A 20 -12.53 -10.45 13.81
N VAL A 21 -11.77 -11.53 14.07
CA VAL A 21 -10.30 -11.56 13.82
C VAL A 21 -9.98 -11.54 12.32
N PHE A 22 -10.84 -12.11 11.47
CA PHE A 22 -10.64 -12.13 10.01
C PHE A 22 -11.17 -10.87 9.30
N ALA A 23 -11.81 -9.96 10.03
CA ALA A 23 -12.33 -8.70 9.48
C ALA A 23 -11.30 -7.56 9.53
N SER A 24 -10.02 -7.86 9.30
CA SER A 24 -8.99 -6.84 9.14
C SER A 24 -9.23 -6.07 7.83
N THR A 25 -9.58 -4.80 7.94
CA THR A 25 -9.61 -3.89 6.81
C THR A 25 -8.20 -3.81 6.23
N HIS A 26 -8.02 -4.28 5.00
CA HIS A 26 -6.75 -4.16 4.28
C HIS A 26 -6.51 -2.66 4.04
N VAL A 27 -5.76 -2.02 4.93
CA VAL A 27 -5.31 -0.64 4.72
C VAL A 27 -4.32 -0.71 3.57
N GLU A 28 -4.64 -0.08 2.44
CA GLU A 28 -3.68 0.07 1.35
C GLU A 28 -2.46 0.80 1.90
N THR A 29 -1.30 0.13 1.89
CA THR A 29 -0.06 0.77 2.29
C THR A 29 0.33 1.78 1.21
N PRO A 30 0.75 3.01 1.57
CA PRO A 30 1.16 4.00 0.59
C PRO A 30 2.26 3.46 -0.33
N ASN A 31 2.14 3.65 -1.64
CA ASN A 31 3.17 3.24 -2.60
C ASN A 31 4.31 4.27 -2.69
N ASP A 32 4.93 4.59 -1.55
CA ASP A 32 6.09 5.48 -1.44
C ASP A 32 7.28 4.72 -0.85
N PRO A 33 8.39 4.53 -1.59
CA PRO A 33 9.55 3.76 -1.12
C PRO A 33 10.31 4.44 0.03
N ARG A 34 9.99 5.68 0.41
CA ARG A 34 10.57 6.37 1.58
C ARG A 34 9.93 5.94 2.90
N THR A 35 8.68 5.52 2.86
CA THR A 35 7.88 5.16 4.05
C THR A 35 7.37 3.72 4.02
N ASN A 36 7.37 3.08 2.85
CA ASN A 36 6.92 1.71 2.66
C ASN A 36 8.04 0.88 1.99
N PRO A 37 8.69 -0.04 2.72
CA PRO A 37 9.75 -0.89 2.15
C PRO A 37 9.23 -1.81 1.04
N ASP A 38 7.93 -2.13 1.06
CA ASP A 38 7.29 -3.01 0.09
C ASP A 38 6.81 -2.27 -1.16
N ALA A 39 6.97 -0.93 -1.23
CA ALA A 39 6.60 -0.13 -2.39
C ALA A 39 7.25 -0.64 -3.67
N ASN A 40 6.46 -0.67 -4.74
CA ASN A 40 6.82 -1.29 -6.01
C ASN A 40 6.18 -0.53 -7.18
N ALA A 41 6.94 -0.29 -8.25
CA ALA A 41 6.43 0.33 -9.47
C ALA A 41 5.29 -0.46 -10.13
N CYS A 42 5.13 -1.74 -9.79
CA CYS A 42 4.06 -2.61 -10.26
C CYS A 42 2.69 -2.34 -9.64
N TYR A 43 2.64 -1.69 -8.48
CA TYR A 43 1.37 -1.33 -7.85
C TYR A 43 0.64 -0.23 -8.63
N THR A 44 -0.66 -0.09 -8.34
CA THR A 44 -1.50 0.95 -8.94
C THR A 44 -0.86 2.33 -8.76
N GLY A 45 -0.77 3.08 -9.85
CA GLY A 45 -0.15 4.42 -9.88
C GLY A 45 1.38 4.43 -10.05
N GLY A 46 2.06 3.28 -10.05
CA GLY A 46 3.48 3.17 -10.40
C GLY A 46 3.74 3.13 -11.91
N SER A 47 4.99 3.32 -12.32
CA SER A 47 5.40 3.34 -13.74
C SER A 47 5.28 1.99 -14.46
N LEU A 48 5.19 0.89 -13.72
CA LEU A 48 4.97 -0.47 -14.21
C LEU A 48 3.58 -1.02 -13.85
N ALA A 49 2.65 -0.15 -13.45
CA ALA A 49 1.29 -0.57 -13.08
C ALA A 49 0.66 -1.43 -14.18
N GLY A 50 0.19 -2.62 -13.79
CA GLY A 50 -0.47 -3.56 -14.69
C GLY A 50 0.46 -4.38 -15.61
N LYS A 51 1.77 -4.13 -15.59
CA LYS A 51 2.76 -4.86 -16.41
C LYS A 51 3.31 -6.12 -15.73
N CYS A 52 3.28 -6.18 -14.40
CA CYS A 52 3.97 -7.22 -13.62
C CYS A 52 3.12 -8.47 -13.34
N LYS A 53 2.15 -8.80 -14.21
CA LYS A 53 1.12 -9.82 -13.90
C LYS A 53 1.60 -11.26 -13.96
N LEU A 54 2.74 -11.54 -14.59
CA LEU A 54 3.15 -12.90 -14.96
C LEU A 54 4.66 -13.15 -14.87
N ASP A 55 5.43 -12.17 -14.37
CA ASP A 55 6.89 -12.22 -14.41
C ASP A 55 7.51 -11.69 -13.12
N ASP A 56 8.12 -12.61 -12.37
CA ASP A 56 8.88 -12.30 -11.15
C ASP A 56 10.04 -11.34 -11.45
N GLN A 57 10.59 -11.34 -12.68
CA GLN A 57 11.64 -10.41 -13.06
C GLN A 57 11.13 -8.97 -13.11
N LEU A 58 9.93 -8.72 -13.68
CA LEU A 58 9.33 -7.39 -13.66
C LEU A 58 8.96 -6.97 -12.24
N TRP A 59 8.50 -7.91 -11.40
CA TRP A 59 8.19 -7.61 -10.01
C TRP A 59 9.43 -7.14 -9.24
N ILE A 60 10.54 -7.85 -9.37
CA ILE A 60 11.81 -7.49 -8.73
C ILE A 60 12.35 -6.19 -9.32
N ALA A 61 12.36 -6.04 -10.64
CA ALA A 61 12.81 -4.82 -11.31
C ALA A 61 11.98 -3.60 -10.87
N GLY A 62 10.66 -3.75 -10.71
CA GLY A 62 9.77 -2.69 -10.24
C GLY A 62 10.07 -2.18 -8.84
N TRP A 63 10.67 -3.00 -7.97
CA TRP A 63 11.13 -2.57 -6.65
C TRP A 63 12.33 -1.61 -6.74
N TYR A 64 13.24 -1.86 -7.68
CA TYR A 64 14.38 -0.97 -7.95
C TYR A 64 13.96 0.26 -8.75
N GLU A 65 13.05 0.12 -9.71
CA GLU A 65 12.56 1.21 -10.56
C GLU A 65 11.96 2.35 -9.73
N ILE A 66 11.03 2.03 -8.83
CA ILE A 66 10.40 3.07 -7.99
C ILE A 66 11.43 3.79 -7.09
N ARG A 67 12.49 3.10 -6.66
CA ARG A 67 13.57 3.72 -5.88
C ARG A 67 14.47 4.61 -6.72
N LEU A 68 14.72 4.23 -7.97
CA LEU A 68 15.44 5.07 -8.93
C LEU A 68 14.66 6.34 -9.22
N GLU A 69 13.34 6.24 -9.46
CA GLU A 69 12.44 7.36 -9.71
C GLU A 69 12.39 8.36 -8.54
N TYR A 70 12.43 7.86 -7.30
CA TYR A 70 12.43 8.67 -6.09
C TYR A 70 13.82 9.20 -5.69
N GLY A 71 14.86 8.88 -6.47
CA GLY A 71 16.24 9.29 -6.22
C GLY A 71 16.90 8.59 -5.03
N LEU A 72 16.36 7.45 -4.59
CA LEU A 72 16.88 6.67 -3.46
C LEU A 72 18.04 5.77 -3.86
N ILE A 73 18.11 5.40 -5.15
CA ILE A 73 19.25 4.72 -5.73
C ILE A 73 19.68 5.42 -7.02
N THR A 74 20.93 5.23 -7.39
CA THR A 74 21.48 5.68 -8.67
C THR A 74 21.39 4.57 -9.72
N ARG A 75 21.50 4.92 -11.02
CA ARG A 75 21.55 3.91 -12.11
C ARG A 75 22.66 2.88 -11.92
N GLY A 76 23.78 3.25 -11.30
CA GLY A 76 24.89 2.32 -11.01
C GLY A 76 24.57 1.28 -9.93
N GLN A 77 23.58 1.55 -9.08
CA GLN A 77 23.08 0.62 -8.06
C GLN A 77 21.93 -0.25 -8.57
N PHE A 78 21.48 -0.04 -9.80
CA PHE A 78 20.45 -0.87 -10.43
C PHE A 78 21.04 -2.22 -10.85
N PRO A 79 20.46 -3.37 -10.46
CA PRO A 79 21.07 -4.68 -10.72
C PRO A 79 21.18 -4.99 -12.21
N ASP A 80 22.31 -5.58 -12.61
CA ASP A 80 22.62 -5.92 -14.02
C ASP A 80 21.52 -6.71 -14.74
N PRO A 81 20.90 -7.74 -14.13
CA PRO A 81 19.85 -8.53 -14.80
C PRO A 81 18.61 -7.73 -15.17
N TYR A 82 18.42 -6.55 -14.57
CA TYR A 82 17.25 -5.69 -14.77
C TYR A 82 17.58 -4.38 -15.49
N LYS A 83 18.84 -4.17 -15.88
CA LYS A 83 19.26 -2.94 -16.59
C LYS A 83 18.58 -2.75 -17.93
N TRP A 84 18.00 -3.80 -18.52
CA TRP A 84 17.13 -3.69 -19.70
C TRP A 84 15.91 -2.77 -19.47
N LEU A 85 15.52 -2.52 -18.21
CA LEU A 85 14.46 -1.59 -17.86
C LEU A 85 14.92 -0.12 -17.91
N LEU A 86 16.22 0.12 -17.74
CA LEU A 86 16.79 1.45 -17.89
C LEU A 86 16.81 1.80 -19.37
N SER A 87 16.05 2.83 -19.78
CA SER A 87 16.27 3.43 -21.11
C SER A 87 17.74 3.85 -21.25
N ASP A 88 18.27 3.83 -22.48
CA ASP A 88 19.64 4.27 -22.75
C ASP A 88 19.93 5.59 -22.03
N PRO A 89 21.14 5.75 -21.44
CA PRO A 89 21.46 6.96 -20.72
C PRO A 89 21.19 8.16 -21.65
N PRO A 90 20.54 9.24 -21.16
CA PRO A 90 20.50 10.46 -21.93
C PRO A 90 21.95 10.80 -22.28
N GLU A 91 22.24 10.98 -23.57
CA GLU A 91 23.61 11.18 -24.09
C GLU A 91 24.33 12.36 -23.41
N ASP A 92 23.57 13.23 -22.72
CA ASP A 92 24.03 14.40 -22.00
C ASP A 92 24.43 14.15 -20.53
N ALA A 93 24.43 12.91 -20.03
CA ALA A 93 24.95 12.59 -18.69
C ALA A 93 26.49 12.59 -18.63
N THR A 94 27.13 13.57 -19.27
CA THR A 94 28.56 13.87 -19.09
C THR A 94 28.78 14.45 -17.69
N ALA A 95 29.30 13.59 -16.79
CA ALA A 95 30.35 13.82 -15.79
C ALA A 95 30.38 15.08 -14.90
N ASP A 96 29.39 15.99 -14.92
CA ASP A 96 29.32 17.08 -13.96
C ASP A 96 28.31 16.73 -12.86
N GLY A 97 28.82 16.55 -11.65
CA GLY A 97 28.13 15.96 -10.49
C GLY A 97 26.96 16.76 -9.92
N THR A 98 26.32 17.61 -10.72
CA THR A 98 25.20 18.45 -10.30
C THR A 98 23.91 17.95 -10.95
N ARG A 99 23.37 16.85 -10.42
CA ARG A 99 21.97 16.49 -10.72
C ARG A 99 21.06 17.49 -10.00
N ILE A 100 20.62 18.52 -10.72
CA ILE A 100 19.41 19.24 -10.35
C ILE A 100 18.27 18.22 -10.54
N PHE A 101 17.87 17.57 -9.45
CA PHE A 101 16.59 16.87 -9.44
C PHE A 101 15.55 17.92 -9.79
N PRO A 102 14.80 17.78 -10.90
CA PRO A 102 13.63 18.62 -11.08
C PRO A 102 12.76 18.37 -9.85
N THR A 103 12.55 19.40 -9.04
CA THR A 103 11.66 19.38 -7.87
C THR A 103 10.19 19.27 -8.30
N GLY A 104 9.94 18.85 -9.54
CA GLY A 104 8.69 18.23 -9.97
C GLY A 104 8.54 16.92 -9.23
N GLN A 105 8.10 17.04 -7.97
CA GLN A 105 7.38 15.99 -7.28
C GLN A 105 6.48 15.31 -8.33
N PRO A 106 6.63 13.99 -8.58
CA PRO A 106 5.64 13.28 -9.38
C PRO A 106 4.28 13.65 -8.79
N PRO A 107 3.26 13.93 -9.62
CA PRO A 107 1.95 14.30 -9.09
C PRO A 107 1.60 13.27 -8.03
N VAL A 108 1.48 13.74 -6.77
CA VAL A 108 1.02 12.89 -5.68
C VAL A 108 -0.23 12.22 -6.22
N PRO A 109 -0.27 10.88 -6.33
CA PRO A 109 -1.45 10.20 -6.85
C PRO A 109 -2.62 10.73 -6.04
N THR A 110 -3.46 11.54 -6.70
CA THR A 110 -4.59 12.16 -6.04
C THR A 110 -5.55 11.02 -5.85
N SER A 111 -5.49 10.41 -4.66
CA SER A 111 -6.49 9.42 -4.27
C SER A 111 -7.86 10.02 -4.56
N PRO A 112 -8.78 9.27 -5.20
CA PRO A 112 -10.13 9.75 -5.39
C PRO A 112 -10.67 10.25 -4.05
N PRO A 113 -11.45 11.34 -4.03
CA PRO A 113 -11.98 11.91 -2.80
C PRO A 113 -12.57 10.78 -1.97
N ILE A 114 -11.99 10.56 -0.79
CA ILE A 114 -12.54 9.63 0.20
C ILE A 114 -13.94 10.17 0.51
N THR A 115 -14.96 9.55 -0.08
CA THR A 115 -16.34 9.79 0.32
C THR A 115 -16.39 9.48 1.82
N PRO A 116 -16.66 10.46 2.69
CA PRO A 116 -16.71 10.21 4.12
C PRO A 116 -17.74 9.11 4.34
N SER A 117 -17.27 7.98 4.89
CA SER A 117 -18.17 6.93 5.36
C SER A 117 -19.14 7.56 6.35
N PRO A 118 -20.46 7.33 6.25
CA PRO A 118 -21.43 7.98 7.11
C PRO A 118 -21.06 7.70 8.57
N THR A 119 -20.91 8.79 9.33
CA THR A 119 -20.69 8.74 10.78
C THR A 119 -21.68 7.76 11.40
N PRO A 120 -21.25 6.79 12.22
CA PRO A 120 -22.18 5.92 12.92
C PRO A 120 -23.07 6.80 13.80
N THR A 121 -24.33 6.93 13.40
CA THR A 121 -25.38 7.61 14.16
C THR A 121 -25.39 6.99 15.55
N ALA A 122 -25.04 7.80 16.56
CA ALA A 122 -25.10 7.41 17.95
C ALA A 122 -26.49 6.83 18.25
N GLY A 123 -26.53 5.55 18.62
CA GLY A 123 -27.74 4.89 19.06
C GLY A 123 -28.36 5.62 20.26
N PRO A 124 -29.68 5.50 20.47
CA PRO A 124 -30.37 6.21 21.54
C PRO A 124 -29.78 5.84 22.89
N THR A 125 -29.36 6.86 23.64
CA THR A 125 -28.97 6.76 25.04
C THR A 125 -30.13 6.19 25.85
N VAL A 126 -30.03 4.93 26.28
CA VAL A 126 -30.97 4.33 27.23
C VAL A 126 -30.69 4.95 28.59
N THR A 127 -31.54 5.87 29.02
CA THR A 127 -31.53 6.40 30.38
C THR A 127 -32.04 5.32 31.32
N PRO A 128 -31.29 4.93 32.38
CA PRO A 128 -31.81 4.01 33.38
C PRO A 128 -32.86 4.75 34.21
N ASN A 129 -34.12 4.30 34.12
CA ASN A 129 -35.17 4.73 35.04
C ASN A 129 -34.84 4.21 36.44
N GLY A 130 -34.58 5.13 37.36
CA GLY A 130 -34.73 4.86 38.78
C GLY A 130 -36.20 4.78 39.15
N ILE A 131 -36.59 3.68 39.78
CA ILE A 131 -37.27 3.52 41.09
C ILE A 131 -37.47 2.02 41.28
#